data_AF-A0A1V4UCC6-F1
#
_entry.id   AF-A0A1V4UCC6-F1
#
_cell.length_a   1.000
_cell.length_b   1.000
_cell.length_c   1.000
_cell.angle_alpha   90.00
_cell.angle_beta   90.00
_cell.angle_gamma   90.00
#
_symmetry.space_group_name_H-M   'P 1'
#
loop_
_entity.id
_entity.type
_entity.pdbx_description
1 polymer ?
#
loop_
_entity_poly.entity_id
_entity_poly.type
_entity_poly.pdbx_seq_one_letter_code
_entity_poly.pdbx_strand_id
1 'polypeptide(L)'
;MQVIFIPKSGVALYETLLASETSREALRFYQPVQTPLGVRISMATMGGALSLASDLRWYVRRYMYDVLFELPEGIYCTKALAQEIYYGRASILHTRWKFRRTYTMKDGQLLSDDPLPLIRGKPVPGPSREKSGEVILEVWCTEEESLGQKMSDEESGEEVD
;
A
#
# COMPACT_ATOMS: atom_id res chain seq x y z
N MET A 1 -6.44 12.47 1.16
CA MET A 1 -5.38 11.45 1.06
C MET A 1 -5.84 10.34 0.13
N GLN A 2 -4.93 9.54 -0.40
CA GLN A 2 -5.22 8.38 -1.23
C GLN A 2 -4.81 7.08 -0.53
N VAL A 3 -5.54 6.00 -0.80
CA VAL A 3 -5.08 4.63 -0.57
C VAL A 3 -4.96 3.94 -1.94
N ILE A 4 -3.90 3.17 -2.15
CA ILE A 4 -3.66 2.45 -3.39
C ILE A 4 -3.51 0.96 -3.07
N PHE A 5 -4.37 0.15 -3.66
CA PHE A 5 -4.29 -1.30 -3.61
C PHE A 5 -3.45 -1.79 -4.79
N ILE A 6 -2.29 -2.39 -4.47
CA ILE A 6 -1.34 -2.90 -5.45
C ILE A 6 -1.71 -4.37 -5.74
N PRO A 7 -2.00 -4.76 -6.99
CA PRO A 7 -2.32 -6.15 -7.31
C PRO A 7 -1.09 -7.05 -7.21
N LYS A 8 -1.32 -8.34 -6.93
CA LYS A 8 -0.35 -9.38 -7.28
C LYS A 8 -0.24 -9.50 -8.79
N SER A 9 0.91 -9.98 -9.26
CA SER A 9 1.18 -10.15 -10.69
C SER A 9 0.06 -10.94 -11.38
N GLY A 10 -0.44 -10.39 -12.50
CA GLY A 10 -1.48 -11.00 -13.33
C GLY A 10 -2.91 -10.80 -12.83
N VAL A 11 -3.12 -10.12 -11.70
CA VAL A 11 -4.46 -9.87 -11.16
C VAL A 11 -5.05 -8.57 -11.73
N ALA A 12 -6.15 -8.69 -12.44
CA ALA A 12 -7.03 -7.57 -12.83
C ALA A 12 -7.86 -7.13 -11.61
N LEU A 13 -7.23 -6.39 -10.69
CA LEU A 13 -7.77 -6.16 -9.35
C LEU A 13 -9.05 -5.34 -9.34
N TYR A 14 -9.17 -4.33 -10.21
CA TYR A 14 -10.37 -3.49 -10.26
C TYR A 14 -11.61 -4.33 -10.58
N GLU A 15 -11.52 -5.14 -11.63
CA GLU A 15 -12.56 -6.06 -12.09
C GLU A 15 -12.83 -7.13 -11.04
N THR A 16 -11.78 -7.69 -10.43
CA THR A 16 -11.90 -8.70 -9.37
C THR A 16 -12.69 -8.17 -8.17
N LEU A 17 -12.43 -6.94 -7.73
CA LEU A 17 -13.14 -6.31 -6.63
C LEU A 17 -14.61 -6.02 -6.99
N LEU A 18 -14.90 -5.63 -8.23
CA LEU A 18 -16.26 -5.36 -8.68
C LEU A 18 -17.08 -6.63 -8.97
N ALA A 19 -16.43 -7.74 -9.30
CA ALA A 19 -17.12 -9.01 -9.55
C ALA A 19 -17.71 -9.64 -8.28
N SER A 20 -17.17 -9.30 -7.10
CA SER A 20 -17.60 -9.88 -5.83
C SER A 20 -18.59 -8.97 -5.09
N GLU A 21 -19.75 -9.52 -4.70
CA GLU A 21 -20.77 -8.79 -3.95
C GLU A 21 -20.27 -8.24 -2.61
N THR A 22 -19.56 -9.04 -1.83
CA THR A 22 -18.99 -8.62 -0.53
C THR A 22 -18.01 -7.46 -0.69
N SER A 23 -17.12 -7.52 -1.68
CA SER A 23 -16.20 -6.43 -1.99
C SER A 23 -16.94 -5.18 -2.46
N ARG A 24 -17.95 -5.33 -3.34
CA ARG A 24 -18.79 -4.20 -3.77
C ARG A 24 -19.52 -3.54 -2.60
N GLU A 25 -20.02 -4.32 -1.66
CA GLU A 25 -20.70 -3.80 -0.46
C GLU A 25 -19.73 -3.00 0.42
N ALA A 26 -18.51 -3.50 0.65
CA ALA A 26 -17.46 -2.75 1.35
C ALA A 26 -17.07 -1.46 0.60
N LEU A 27 -17.10 -1.49 -0.74
CA LEU A 27 -16.73 -0.38 -1.61
C LEU A 27 -17.88 0.59 -1.92
N ARG A 28 -19.10 0.35 -1.45
CA ARG A 28 -20.33 1.03 -1.93
C ARG A 28 -20.35 2.56 -1.77
N PHE A 29 -19.62 3.08 -0.80
CA PHE A 29 -19.51 4.53 -0.53
C PHE A 29 -18.22 5.14 -1.07
N TYR A 30 -17.43 4.34 -1.79
CA TYR A 30 -16.14 4.73 -2.33
C TYR A 30 -16.20 4.76 -3.85
N GLN A 31 -15.28 5.51 -4.45
CA GLN A 31 -15.11 5.59 -5.90
C GLN A 31 -13.74 5.05 -6.26
N PRO A 32 -13.58 3.71 -6.38
CA PRO A 32 -12.33 3.13 -6.82
C PRO A 32 -12.03 3.55 -8.26
N VAL A 33 -10.77 3.88 -8.51
CA VAL A 33 -10.28 4.28 -9.84
C VAL A 33 -9.08 3.42 -10.18
N GLN A 34 -9.09 2.80 -11.35
CA GLN A 34 -7.93 2.11 -11.89
C GLN A 34 -6.88 3.13 -12.34
N THR A 35 -5.63 2.93 -11.92
CA THR A 35 -4.51 3.83 -12.21
C THR A 35 -3.28 3.02 -12.60
N PRO A 36 -2.24 3.65 -13.19
CA PRO A 36 -0.96 2.98 -13.42
C PRO A 36 -0.27 2.43 -12.16
N LEU A 37 -0.66 2.90 -10.97
CA LEU A 37 -0.17 2.42 -9.68
C LEU A 37 -1.04 1.30 -9.08
N GLY A 38 -2.14 0.89 -9.72
CA GLY A 38 -3.11 -0.06 -9.16
C GLY A 38 -4.48 0.59 -8.93
N VAL A 39 -5.26 0.09 -7.97
CA VAL A 39 -6.60 0.61 -7.67
C VAL A 39 -6.51 1.67 -6.59
N ARG A 40 -6.85 2.92 -6.92
CA ARG A 40 -6.79 4.07 -6.01
C ARG A 40 -8.17 4.42 -5.48
N ILE A 41 -8.24 4.76 -4.20
CA ILE A 41 -9.43 5.30 -3.54
C ILE A 41 -9.07 6.57 -2.78
N SER A 42 -9.85 7.63 -2.97
CA SER A 42 -9.74 8.86 -2.20
C SER A 42 -10.41 8.69 -0.83
N MET A 43 -9.66 8.99 0.22
CA MET A 43 -10.06 8.82 1.61
C MET A 43 -9.98 10.14 2.37
N ALA A 44 -10.89 10.34 3.32
CA ALA A 44 -10.89 11.51 4.20
C ALA A 44 -9.80 11.41 5.27
N THR A 45 -9.59 10.22 5.83
CA THR A 45 -8.67 9.97 6.96
C THR A 45 -7.93 8.65 6.82
N MET A 46 -6.76 8.57 7.47
CA MET A 46 -5.95 7.34 7.50
C MET A 46 -6.67 6.23 8.27
N GLY A 47 -7.38 6.57 9.36
CA GLY A 47 -8.21 5.61 10.09
C GLY A 47 -9.27 4.97 9.19
N GLY A 48 -9.99 5.76 8.38
CA GLY A 48 -10.97 5.22 7.43
C GLY A 48 -10.33 4.33 6.35
N ALA A 49 -9.14 4.69 5.88
CA ALA A 49 -8.38 3.85 4.94
C ALA A 49 -7.96 2.52 5.56
N LEU A 50 -7.54 2.52 6.83
CA LEU A 50 -7.20 1.30 7.57
C LEU A 50 -8.42 0.43 7.84
N SER A 51 -9.56 1.04 8.16
CA SER A 51 -10.85 0.34 8.28
C SER A 51 -11.23 -0.33 6.96
N LEU A 52 -11.18 0.37 5.83
CA LEU A 52 -11.49 -0.22 4.52
C LEU A 52 -10.54 -1.38 4.16
N ALA A 53 -9.24 -1.23 4.43
CA ALA A 53 -8.28 -2.31 4.23
C ALA A 53 -8.55 -3.54 5.13
N SER A 54 -9.27 -3.34 6.24
CA SER A 54 -9.70 -4.41 7.15
C SER A 54 -10.99 -5.07 6.68
N ASP A 55 -11.97 -4.30 6.20
CA ASP A 55 -13.18 -4.81 5.57
C ASP A 55 -12.85 -5.65 4.32
N LEU A 56 -11.79 -5.27 3.60
CA LEU A 56 -11.28 -6.01 2.44
C LEU A 56 -10.18 -7.03 2.78
N ARG A 57 -9.95 -7.37 4.06
CA ARG A 57 -8.78 -8.18 4.51
C ARG A 57 -8.58 -9.48 3.72
N TRP A 58 -9.67 -10.20 3.43
CA TRP A 58 -9.59 -11.44 2.65
C TRP A 58 -9.06 -11.19 1.23
N TYR A 59 -9.57 -10.15 0.54
CA TYR A 59 -9.13 -9.76 -0.80
C TYR A 59 -7.71 -9.21 -0.80
N VAL A 60 -7.36 -8.43 0.22
CA VAL A 60 -5.98 -7.94 0.41
C VAL A 60 -5.01 -9.11 0.44
N ARG A 61 -5.25 -10.08 1.32
CA ARG A 61 -4.39 -11.27 1.43
C ARG A 61 -4.37 -12.10 0.15
N ARG A 62 -5.53 -12.27 -0.51
CA ARG A 62 -5.65 -13.14 -1.67
C ARG A 62 -5.05 -12.54 -2.94
N TYR A 63 -5.37 -11.28 -3.24
CA TYR A 63 -5.19 -10.68 -4.56
C TYR A 63 -4.21 -9.52 -4.60
N MET A 64 -3.84 -8.94 -3.45
CA MET A 64 -3.02 -7.73 -3.40
C MET A 64 -1.60 -8.07 -2.96
N TYR A 65 -0.63 -7.40 -3.59
CA TYR A 65 0.76 -7.43 -3.16
C TYR A 65 0.95 -6.55 -1.93
N ASP A 66 0.38 -5.34 -1.94
CA ASP A 66 0.47 -4.37 -0.85
C ASP A 66 -0.70 -3.37 -0.88
N VAL A 67 -0.87 -2.61 0.21
CA VAL A 67 -1.79 -1.48 0.33
C VAL A 67 -0.99 -0.26 0.78
N LEU A 68 -0.91 0.73 -0.10
CA LEU A 68 -0.15 1.95 0.13
C LEU A 68 -1.05 3.09 0.60
N PHE A 69 -0.57 3.90 1.54
CA PHE A 69 -1.28 5.03 2.12
C PHE A 69 -0.51 6.31 1.81
N GLU A 70 -1.20 7.31 1.26
CA GLU A 70 -0.63 8.63 1.04
C GLU A 70 -0.56 9.40 2.36
N LEU A 71 0.65 9.80 2.73
CA LEU A 71 0.96 10.76 3.78
C LEU A 71 0.96 12.20 3.20
N PRO A 72 0.99 13.24 4.06
CA PRO A 72 1.18 14.60 3.59
C PRO A 72 2.37 14.75 2.64
N GLU A 73 2.32 15.75 1.77
CA GLU A 73 3.36 16.04 0.77
C GLU A 73 3.52 14.96 -0.32
N GLY A 74 2.51 14.11 -0.54
CA GLY A 74 2.52 13.13 -1.63
C GLY A 74 3.49 11.96 -1.41
N ILE A 75 3.88 11.73 -0.16
CA ILE A 75 4.70 10.59 0.26
C ILE A 75 3.77 9.38 0.43
N TYR A 76 4.21 8.17 0.10
CA TYR A 76 3.44 6.96 0.30
C TYR A 76 4.10 6.05 1.33
N CYS A 77 3.31 5.33 2.12
CA CYS A 77 3.81 4.32 3.05
C CYS A 77 3.05 2.99 2.95
N THR A 78 3.70 1.91 3.39
CA THR A 78 3.09 0.58 3.51
C THR A 78 2.00 0.56 4.58
N LYS A 79 1.11 -0.44 4.51
CA LYS A 79 0.06 -0.63 5.53
C LYS A 79 0.63 -0.77 6.94
N ALA A 80 1.71 -1.51 7.12
CA ALA A 80 2.33 -1.74 8.42
C ALA A 80 2.79 -0.41 9.04
N LEU A 81 3.50 0.43 8.26
CA LEU A 81 3.92 1.74 8.74
C LEU A 81 2.72 2.66 9.01
N ALA A 82 1.70 2.66 8.14
CA ALA A 82 0.47 3.43 8.37
C ALA A 82 -0.21 3.08 9.71
N GLN A 83 -0.24 1.79 10.08
CA GLN A 83 -0.75 1.34 11.37
C GLN A 83 0.10 1.86 12.53
N GLU A 84 1.44 1.82 12.43
CA GLU A 84 2.31 2.35 13.48
C GLU A 84 2.10 3.85 13.69
N ILE A 85 1.99 4.63 12.61
CA ILE A 85 1.70 6.07 12.69
C ILE A 85 0.35 6.30 13.34
N TYR A 86 -0.70 5.63 12.86
CA TYR A 86 -2.06 5.85 13.31
C TYR A 86 -2.23 5.55 14.81
N TYR A 87 -1.63 4.47 15.29
CA TYR A 87 -1.67 4.10 16.70
C TYR A 87 -0.61 4.82 17.55
N GLY A 88 0.08 5.83 17.02
CA GLY A 88 1.07 6.63 17.74
C GLY A 88 2.35 5.87 18.13
N ARG A 89 2.59 4.71 17.53
CA ARG A 89 3.76 3.85 17.78
C ARG A 89 5.00 4.32 17.01
N ALA A 90 4.82 5.04 15.90
CA ALA A 90 5.89 5.71 15.16
C ALA A 90 5.71 7.22 15.19
N SER A 91 6.70 7.95 15.71
CA SER A 91 6.77 9.40 15.59
C SER A 91 7.41 9.79 14.26
N ILE A 92 6.59 9.86 13.20
CA ILE A 92 7.01 10.46 11.92
C ILE A 92 6.97 11.98 12.05
N LEU A 93 7.77 12.50 12.97
CA LEU A 93 7.96 13.92 13.13
C LEU A 93 9.02 14.35 12.11
N HIS A 94 8.52 14.90 10.99
CA HIS A 94 9.27 15.70 10.04
C HIS A 94 10.39 14.96 9.26
N THR A 95 10.00 14.40 8.10
CA THR A 95 10.85 14.25 6.89
C THR A 95 12.10 13.35 6.91
N ARG A 96 12.40 12.62 7.98
CA ARG A 96 13.63 11.80 8.09
C ARG A 96 13.41 10.29 8.22
N TRP A 97 12.28 9.77 7.73
CA TRP A 97 12.09 8.32 7.70
C TRP A 97 13.14 7.67 6.79
N LYS A 98 13.91 6.72 7.31
CA LYS A 98 15.11 6.16 6.67
C LYS A 98 14.87 4.82 5.97
N PHE A 99 13.77 4.15 6.29
CA PHE A 99 13.39 2.85 5.76
C PHE A 99 12.46 3.04 4.57
N ARG A 100 12.96 2.71 3.38
CA ARG A 100 12.31 3.07 2.11
C ARG A 100 12.51 1.98 1.08
N ARG A 101 11.57 1.90 0.15
CA ARG A 101 11.57 0.97 -0.97
C ARG A 101 11.17 1.72 -2.23
N THR A 102 11.59 1.21 -3.39
CA THR A 102 11.19 1.74 -4.69
C THR A 102 10.27 0.74 -5.36
N TYR A 103 9.06 1.18 -5.67
CA TYR A 103 8.07 0.38 -6.37
C TYR A 103 8.06 0.83 -7.81
N THR A 104 8.39 -0.08 -8.73
CA THR A 104 8.26 0.17 -10.17
C THR A 104 6.97 -0.47 -10.65
N MET A 105 6.08 0.36 -11.17
CA MET A 105 4.74 -0.02 -11.61
C MET A 105 4.59 0.21 -13.10
N LYS A 106 3.78 -0.61 -13.77
CA LYS A 106 3.35 -0.38 -15.15
C LYS A 106 1.97 -0.96 -15.37
N ASP A 107 1.09 -0.19 -16.02
CA ASP A 107 -0.28 -0.61 -16.35
C ASP A 107 -1.05 -1.18 -15.15
N GLY A 108 -0.81 -0.61 -13.96
CA GLY A 108 -1.44 -1.02 -12.72
C GLY A 108 -0.84 -2.26 -12.06
N GLN A 109 0.23 -2.84 -12.61
CA GLN A 109 0.93 -4.02 -12.08
C GLN A 109 2.28 -3.63 -11.48
N LEU A 110 2.70 -4.34 -10.42
CA LEU A 110 4.03 -4.21 -9.83
C LEU A 110 5.05 -4.98 -10.66
N LEU A 111 6.07 -4.28 -11.16
CA LEU A 111 7.22 -4.86 -11.86
C LEU A 111 8.35 -5.20 -10.91
N SER A 112 8.68 -4.27 -9.99
CA SER A 112 9.73 -4.48 -8.99
C SER A 112 9.41 -3.77 -7.68
N ASP A 113 9.93 -4.34 -6.59
CA ASP A 113 9.92 -3.76 -5.24
C ASP A 113 11.33 -3.92 -4.66
N ASP A 114 12.14 -2.87 -4.81
CA ASP A 114 13.56 -2.89 -4.47
C ASP A 114 13.81 -2.09 -3.18
N PRO A 115 14.55 -2.63 -2.20
CA PRO A 115 14.94 -1.85 -1.03
C PRO A 115 15.83 -0.68 -1.45
N LEU A 116 15.53 0.51 -0.95
CA LEU A 116 16.47 1.63 -1.07
C LEU A 116 17.54 1.51 0.03
N PRO A 117 18.81 1.83 -0.27
CA PRO A 117 19.81 2.01 0.76
C PRO A 117 19.29 2.96 1.85
N LEU A 118 19.79 2.84 3.08
CA LEU A 118 19.43 3.75 4.17
C LEU A 118 19.86 5.18 3.81
N ILE A 119 18.96 5.94 3.17
CA ILE A 119 19.23 7.26 2.64
C ILE A 119 19.02 8.31 3.74
N ARG A 120 19.99 9.22 3.86
CA ARG A 120 19.80 10.52 4.52
C ARG A 120 19.38 11.53 3.46
N GLY A 121 18.16 12.04 3.54
CA GLY A 121 17.67 13.02 2.57
C GLY A 121 16.16 13.19 2.65
N LYS A 122 15.65 14.23 1.98
CA LYS A 122 14.20 14.41 1.81
C LYS A 122 13.64 13.30 0.92
N PRO A 123 12.43 12.80 1.18
CA PRO A 123 11.76 11.86 0.28
C PRO A 123 11.52 12.50 -1.08
N VAL A 124 11.44 11.68 -2.12
CA VAL A 124 10.94 12.11 -3.43
C VAL A 124 9.40 12.05 -3.41
N PRO A 125 8.71 13.19 -3.50
CA PRO A 125 7.24 13.21 -3.50
C PRO A 125 6.64 12.58 -4.75
N GLY A 126 5.64 11.73 -4.54
CA GLY A 126 4.75 11.25 -5.57
C GLY A 126 5.36 10.28 -6.58
N PRO A 127 4.53 9.81 -7.53
CA PRO A 127 4.99 8.96 -8.62
C PRO A 127 5.81 9.75 -9.66
N SER A 128 7.01 9.28 -9.97
CA SER A 128 7.78 9.73 -11.13
C SER A 128 7.42 8.89 -12.35
N ARG A 129 7.12 9.53 -13.49
CA ARG A 129 6.83 8.83 -14.75
C ARG A 129 8.07 8.78 -15.62
N GLU A 130 8.45 7.58 -16.01
CA GLU A 130 9.51 7.35 -16.98
C GLU A 130 8.97 7.40 -18.42
N LYS A 131 9.84 7.67 -19.38
CA LYS A 131 9.49 7.69 -20.82
C LYS A 131 8.97 6.34 -21.33
N SER A 132 9.31 5.25 -20.64
CA SER A 132 8.86 3.87 -20.92
C SER A 132 7.38 3.61 -20.55
N GLY A 133 6.71 4.57 -19.89
CA GLY A 133 5.38 4.41 -19.32
C GLY A 133 5.39 3.78 -17.92
N GLU A 134 6.56 3.43 -17.40
CA GLU A 134 6.74 2.98 -16.03
C GLU A 134 6.53 4.14 -15.05
N VAL A 135 6.01 3.80 -13.88
CA VAL A 135 5.79 4.72 -12.78
C VAL A 135 6.60 4.23 -11.60
N ILE A 136 7.52 5.06 -11.15
CA ILE A 136 8.39 4.78 -10.01
C ILE A 136 7.86 5.52 -8.80
N LEU A 137 7.71 4.82 -7.68
CA LEU A 137 7.22 5.38 -6.43
C LEU A 137 8.18 5.06 -5.29
N GLU A 138 8.62 6.10 -4.56
CA GLU A 138 9.29 5.91 -3.27
C GLU A 138 8.24 5.62 -2.19
N VAL A 139 8.39 4.50 -1.50
CA VAL A 139 7.47 4.02 -0.46
C VAL A 139 8.20 3.90 0.87
N TRP A 140 7.67 4.54 1.90
CA TRP A 140 8.16 4.40 3.27
C TRP A 140 7.62 3.11 3.89
N CYS A 141 8.48 2.35 4.54
CA CYS A 141 8.11 1.07 5.16
C CYS A 141 8.66 0.97 6.57
N THR A 142 8.24 -0.02 7.34
CA THR A 142 8.84 -0.32 8.65
C THR A 142 10.30 -0.76 8.51
N GLU A 143 11.04 -0.75 9.63
CA GLU A 143 12.40 -1.29 9.70
C GLU A 143 12.44 -2.76 9.25
N GLU A 144 11.50 -3.57 9.72
CA GLU A 144 11.37 -5.00 9.42
C GLU A 144 11.20 -5.23 7.91
N GLU A 145 10.28 -4.50 7.27
CA GLU A 145 10.05 -4.55 5.82
C GLU A 145 11.28 -4.11 5.02
N SER A 146 12.07 -3.16 5.53
CA SER A 146 13.29 -2.69 4.86
C SER A 146 14.43 -3.69 4.98
N LEU A 147 14.56 -4.36 6.12
CA LEU A 147 15.61 -5.35 6.38
C LEU A 147 15.29 -6.74 5.82
N GLY A 148 14.12 -6.91 5.19
CA GLY A 148 13.71 -8.16 4.55
C GLY A 148 13.09 -9.18 5.51
N GLN A 149 12.81 -8.80 6.76
CA GLN A 149 11.91 -9.55 7.63
C GLN A 149 10.47 -9.18 7.24
N LYS A 150 9.99 -9.66 6.09
CA LYS A 150 8.54 -9.71 5.90
C LYS A 150 8.02 -10.70 6.93
N MET A 151 7.35 -10.20 7.98
CA MET A 151 6.46 -11.04 8.77
C MET A 151 5.47 -11.66 7.80
N SER A 152 5.68 -12.94 7.50
CA SER A 152 4.58 -13.82 7.19
C SER A 152 3.60 -13.68 8.35
N ASP A 153 2.39 -13.19 8.06
CA ASP A 153 1.25 -13.27 8.98
C ASP A 153 1.01 -14.76 9.33
N GLU A 154 1.81 -15.32 10.23
CA GLU A 154 1.54 -16.55 10.97
C GLU A 154 0.96 -16.12 12.33
N GLU A 155 -0.35 -15.87 12.35
CA GLU A 155 -1.13 -16.25 13.51
C GLU A 155 -1.99 -17.43 13.08
N SER A 156 -1.45 -18.61 13.36
CA SER A 156 -2.11 -19.89 13.32
C SER A 156 -3.35 -19.84 14.20
N GLY A 157 -4.51 -19.63 13.57
CA GLY A 157 -5.78 -20.02 14.15
C GLY A 157 -5.99 -21.50 13.90
N GLU A 158 -5.38 -22.36 14.72
CA GLU A 158 -5.87 -23.71 14.96
C GLU A 158 -6.29 -23.77 16.42
N GLU A 159 -7.61 -23.60 16.65
CA GLU A 159 -8.27 -24.07 17.86
C GLU A 159 -8.07 -25.58 17.91
N VAL A 160 -7.43 -26.03 18.99
CA VAL A 160 -7.32 -27.45 19.35
C VAL A 160 -8.68 -27.88 19.89
N ASP A 161 -9.35 -28.79 19.18
CA ASP A 161 -10.46 -29.61 19.69
C ASP A 161 -9.95 -30.55 20.82
#